data_AF-Q17F99-F1
#
_entry.id   AF-Q17F99-F1
#
_cell.length_a   1.000
_cell.length_b   1.000
_cell.length_c   1.000
_cell.angle_alpha   90.00
_cell.angle_beta   90.00
_cell.angle_gamma   90.00
#
_symmetry.space_group_name_H-M   'P 1'
#
loop_
_entity.id
_entity.type
_entity.pdbx_description
1 polymer ?
#
loop_
_entity_poly.entity_id
_entity_poly.type
_entity_poly.pdbx_seq_one_letter_code
_entity_poly.pdbx_strand_id
1 'polypeptide(L)'
;MMSARLVVATLAVAICATASVNGFAISDSASDEGQEVIESLERQCLQLTGSTETFEKLVAGFSFAPMCFAGHLDLEGLAADIIELNDSNRAKFFGTYCPQMNESLQCINPLFELLRTCWDGEELAIMDIMYNMIPEALNLMCKDHGEIFFRLEGPEYNKCVEKFDDYTAECSGKISNSTETMYLSKLDEGQCRELGDFRGCIAEKLQICKAPGIIDLIDIFYKPMVKASSCAKYINFEQRDPVESNEI
;
A
#
# COMPACT_ATOMS: atom_id res chain seq x y z
N MET A 1 -15.94 10.07 -7.09
CA MET A 1 -15.99 10.86 -5.83
C MET A 1 -15.57 9.98 -4.67
N MET A 2 -14.27 9.74 -4.52
CA MET A 2 -13.69 8.97 -3.42
C MET A 2 -13.46 9.88 -2.22
N SER A 3 -14.12 9.59 -1.09
CA SER A 3 -13.82 10.24 0.20
C SER A 3 -12.47 9.75 0.74
N ALA A 4 -11.87 10.46 1.70
CA ALA A 4 -10.66 9.97 2.37
C ALA A 4 -10.87 8.58 3.00
N ARG A 5 -12.12 8.15 3.23
CA ARG A 5 -12.46 6.77 3.58
C ARG A 5 -12.12 5.75 2.51
N LEU A 6 -12.27 6.07 1.22
CA LEU A 6 -11.86 5.16 0.14
C LEU A 6 -10.33 5.14 -0.01
N VAL A 7 -9.65 6.24 0.30
CA VAL A 7 -8.18 6.34 0.34
C VAL A 7 -7.61 5.56 1.53
N VAL A 8 -8.22 5.70 2.71
CA VAL A 8 -7.91 4.94 3.93
C VAL A 8 -8.28 3.47 3.75
N ALA A 9 -9.36 3.14 3.05
CA ALA A 9 -9.69 1.77 2.68
C ALA A 9 -8.70 1.20 1.66
N THR A 10 -8.25 1.95 0.65
CA THR A 10 -7.17 1.49 -0.26
C THR A 10 -5.80 1.43 0.43
N LEU A 11 -5.51 2.30 1.40
CA LEU A 11 -4.33 2.22 2.24
C LEU A 11 -4.43 1.02 3.20
N ALA A 12 -5.60 0.74 3.77
CA ALA A 12 -5.87 -0.45 4.57
C ALA A 12 -5.81 -1.72 3.71
N VAL A 13 -6.22 -1.68 2.44
CA VAL A 13 -6.07 -2.77 1.47
C VAL A 13 -4.61 -2.93 1.05
N ALA A 14 -3.84 -1.85 0.90
CA ALA A 14 -2.40 -1.90 0.64
C ALA A 14 -1.59 -2.33 1.88
N ILE A 15 -2.09 -2.05 3.08
CA ILE A 15 -1.54 -2.56 4.35
C ILE A 15 -1.94 -4.03 4.53
N CYS A 16 -3.17 -4.42 4.18
CA CYS A 16 -3.60 -5.82 4.09
C CYS A 16 -2.86 -6.57 2.96
N ALA A 17 -2.29 -5.87 1.98
CA ALA A 17 -1.39 -6.48 1.00
C ALA A 17 -0.06 -6.93 1.64
N THR A 18 0.26 -6.50 2.86
CA THR A 18 1.34 -7.07 3.69
C THR A 18 0.89 -8.22 4.59
N ALA A 19 -0.43 -8.45 4.72
CA ALA A 19 -0.99 -9.68 5.29
C ALA A 19 -1.21 -10.78 4.22
N SER A 20 -1.01 -10.47 2.94
CA SER A 20 -1.17 -11.40 1.82
C SER A 20 0.16 -11.85 1.21
N VAL A 21 1.10 -12.30 2.05
CA VAL A 21 2.18 -13.20 1.61
C VAL A 21 1.60 -14.59 1.25
N ASN A 22 0.36 -14.86 1.63
CA ASN A 22 -0.41 -15.99 1.14
C ASN A 22 -1.32 -15.58 -0.02
N GLY A 23 -0.80 -15.72 -1.24
CA GLY A 23 -1.61 -15.93 -2.43
C GLY A 23 -2.33 -14.70 -2.95
N PHE A 24 -1.90 -14.25 -4.12
CA PHE A 24 -2.75 -13.48 -5.03
C PHE A 24 -3.90 -14.36 -5.54
N ALA A 25 -4.81 -14.71 -4.64
CA ALA A 25 -6.17 -15.04 -5.01
C ALA A 25 -6.90 -13.70 -5.07
N ILE A 26 -7.14 -13.21 -6.28
CA ILE A 26 -8.31 -12.36 -6.50
C ILE A 26 -9.47 -13.21 -6.01
N SER A 27 -9.90 -12.99 -4.77
CA SER A 27 -11.00 -13.73 -4.18
C SER A 27 -12.21 -13.46 -5.04
N ASP A 28 -12.75 -14.52 -5.62
CA ASP A 28 -13.95 -14.58 -6.48
C ASP A 28 -15.24 -14.27 -5.70
N SER A 29 -15.15 -13.41 -4.69
CA SER A 29 -16.26 -12.86 -3.93
C SER A 29 -16.19 -11.35 -4.06
N ALA A 30 -16.70 -10.81 -5.17
CA ALA A 30 -17.07 -9.40 -5.22
C ALA A 30 -18.09 -9.18 -4.10
N SER A 31 -17.64 -8.58 -3.00
CA SER A 31 -18.55 -8.01 -2.00
C SER A 31 -19.37 -6.91 -2.67
N ASP A 32 -20.51 -6.54 -2.08
CA ASP A 32 -21.35 -5.42 -2.57
C ASP A 32 -20.50 -4.14 -2.80
N GLU A 33 -19.47 -3.94 -1.98
CA GLU A 33 -18.49 -2.84 -2.08
C GLU A 33 -17.59 -2.96 -3.33
N GLY A 34 -17.14 -4.17 -3.68
CA GLY A 34 -16.32 -4.41 -4.87
C GLY A 34 -17.11 -4.16 -6.16
N GLN A 35 -18.40 -4.51 -6.17
CA GLN A 35 -19.27 -4.26 -7.31
C GLN A 35 -19.55 -2.76 -7.50
N GLU A 36 -19.77 -2.02 -6.41
CA GLU A 36 -19.96 -0.56 -6.45
C GLU A 36 -18.72 0.17 -7.03
N VAL A 37 -17.51 -0.29 -6.71
CA VAL A 37 -16.26 0.26 -7.25
C VAL A 37 -16.17 0.04 -8.77
N ILE A 38 -16.50 -1.17 -9.25
CA ILE A 38 -16.49 -1.48 -10.69
C ILE A 38 -17.50 -0.63 -11.45
N GLU A 39 -18.73 -0.52 -10.96
CA GLU A 39 -19.79 0.29 -11.57
C GLU A 39 -19.45 1.80 -11.53
N SER A 40 -18.76 2.26 -10.49
CA SER A 40 -18.22 3.61 -10.41
C SER A 40 -17.16 3.86 -11.48
N LEU A 41 -16.20 2.92 -11.63
CA LEU A 41 -15.13 3.03 -12.62
C LEU A 41 -15.68 3.04 -14.05
N GLU A 42 -16.62 2.16 -14.37
CA GLU A 42 -17.28 2.13 -15.69
C GLU A 42 -17.92 3.49 -16.03
N ARG A 43 -18.69 4.05 -15.08
CA ARG A 43 -19.33 5.36 -15.26
C ARG A 43 -18.31 6.47 -15.47
N GLN A 44 -17.21 6.47 -14.72
CA GLN A 44 -16.17 7.50 -14.85
C GLN A 44 -15.41 7.39 -16.16
N CYS A 45 -15.05 6.18 -16.59
CA CYS A 45 -14.49 5.93 -17.92
C CYS A 45 -15.41 6.47 -19.02
N LEU A 46 -16.72 6.16 -18.94
CA LEU A 46 -17.70 6.64 -19.92
C LEU A 46 -17.82 8.17 -19.92
N GLN A 47 -17.85 8.79 -18.74
CA GLN A 47 -17.96 10.24 -18.61
C GLN A 47 -16.75 10.99 -19.18
N LEU A 48 -15.53 10.49 -18.94
CA LEU A 48 -14.30 11.16 -19.35
C LEU A 48 -13.90 10.87 -20.80
N THR A 49 -14.15 9.66 -21.28
CA THR A 49 -13.72 9.23 -22.63
C THR A 49 -14.85 9.29 -23.66
N GLY A 50 -16.11 9.35 -23.21
CA GLY A 50 -17.30 9.28 -24.07
C GLY A 50 -17.59 7.89 -24.63
N SER A 51 -16.89 6.84 -24.15
CA SER A 51 -17.02 5.46 -24.64
C SER A 51 -16.80 4.44 -23.52
N THR A 52 -17.35 3.23 -23.66
CA THR A 52 -17.06 2.08 -22.78
C THR A 52 -15.78 1.34 -23.18
N GLU A 53 -15.20 1.64 -24.35
CA GLU A 53 -14.04 0.92 -24.90
C GLU A 53 -12.84 0.91 -23.94
N THR A 54 -12.57 2.02 -23.24
CA THR A 54 -11.49 2.09 -22.26
C THR A 54 -11.74 1.16 -21.08
N PHE A 55 -12.98 1.12 -20.58
CA PHE A 55 -13.37 0.23 -19.50
C PHE A 55 -13.29 -1.25 -19.94
N GLU A 56 -13.73 -1.56 -21.16
CA GLU A 56 -13.62 -2.91 -21.73
C GLU A 56 -12.16 -3.35 -21.86
N LYS A 57 -11.27 -2.45 -22.30
CA LYS A 57 -9.82 -2.70 -22.34
C LYS A 57 -9.22 -2.90 -20.96
N LEU A 58 -9.70 -2.17 -19.94
CA LEU A 58 -9.29 -2.38 -18.56
C LEU A 58 -9.68 -3.78 -18.07
N VAL A 59 -10.93 -4.17 -18.25
CA VAL A 59 -11.42 -5.51 -17.86
C VAL A 59 -10.63 -6.61 -18.56
N ALA A 60 -10.40 -6.48 -19.87
CA ALA A 60 -9.57 -7.41 -20.62
C ALA A 60 -8.13 -7.43 -20.08
N GLY A 61 -7.53 -6.25 -19.85
CA GLY A 61 -6.19 -6.11 -19.31
C GLY A 61 -6.03 -6.80 -17.95
N PHE A 62 -6.97 -6.58 -17.02
CA PHE A 62 -6.98 -7.27 -15.72
C PHE A 62 -7.10 -8.79 -15.88
N SER A 63 -7.88 -9.25 -16.86
CA SER A 63 -8.04 -10.68 -17.16
C SER A 63 -6.77 -11.32 -17.72
N PHE A 64 -5.95 -10.56 -18.46
CA PHE A 64 -4.66 -11.00 -19.01
C PHE A 64 -3.48 -10.78 -18.07
N ALA A 65 -3.62 -9.94 -17.03
CA ALA A 65 -2.53 -9.63 -16.10
C ALA A 65 -1.85 -10.88 -15.53
N PRO A 66 -2.56 -11.94 -15.08
CA PRO A 66 -1.92 -13.15 -14.56
C PRO A 66 -0.97 -13.82 -15.56
N MET A 67 -1.32 -13.82 -16.85
CA MET A 67 -0.45 -14.39 -17.90
C MET A 67 0.80 -13.55 -18.11
N CYS A 68 0.69 -12.22 -18.04
CA CYS A 68 1.85 -11.34 -18.11
C CYS A 68 2.78 -11.61 -16.92
N PHE A 69 2.25 -11.66 -15.70
CA PHE A 69 3.05 -11.97 -14.51
C PHE A 69 3.73 -13.33 -14.62
N ALA A 70 3.01 -14.38 -15.03
CA ALA A 70 3.58 -15.71 -15.24
C ALA A 70 4.69 -15.74 -16.32
N GLY A 71 4.71 -14.78 -17.24
CA GLY A 71 5.76 -14.64 -18.25
C GLY A 71 7.07 -14.03 -17.73
N HIS A 72 7.02 -13.29 -16.62
CA HIS A 72 8.18 -12.57 -16.06
C HIS A 72 8.55 -13.00 -14.64
N LEU A 73 7.68 -13.78 -13.99
CA LEU A 73 7.85 -14.25 -12.63
C LEU A 73 7.47 -15.72 -12.55
N ASP A 74 8.39 -16.54 -12.05
CA ASP A 74 8.14 -17.93 -11.70
C ASP A 74 7.20 -17.98 -10.48
N LEU A 75 5.90 -17.89 -10.75
CA LEU A 75 4.84 -17.85 -9.74
C LEU A 75 4.78 -19.16 -8.94
N GLU A 76 5.02 -20.29 -9.58
CA GLU A 76 4.99 -21.61 -8.92
C GLU A 76 6.21 -21.77 -8.00
N GLY A 77 7.41 -21.45 -8.50
CA GLY A 77 8.62 -21.44 -7.69
C GLY A 77 8.54 -20.45 -6.53
N LEU A 78 8.07 -19.22 -6.78
CA LEU A 78 7.88 -18.20 -5.74
C LEU A 78 6.96 -18.71 -4.63
N ALA A 79 5.80 -19.27 -5.00
CA ALA A 79 4.82 -19.78 -4.03
C ALA A 79 5.36 -20.98 -3.23
N ALA A 80 6.16 -21.84 -3.84
CA ALA A 80 6.78 -22.96 -3.14
C ALA A 80 7.90 -22.49 -2.20
N ASP A 81 8.82 -21.66 -2.70
CA ASP A 81 10.02 -21.27 -1.97
C ASP A 81 9.72 -20.30 -0.81
N ILE A 82 8.66 -19.50 -0.90
CA ILE A 82 8.31 -18.54 0.16
C ILE A 82 7.83 -19.23 1.44
N ILE A 83 7.25 -20.44 1.32
CA ILE A 83 6.81 -21.25 2.46
C ILE A 83 8.01 -21.77 3.25
N GLU A 84 9.13 -22.03 2.58
CA GLU A 84 10.36 -22.52 3.19
C GLU A 84 11.34 -21.40 3.56
N LEU A 85 10.98 -20.14 3.31
CA LEU A 85 11.84 -18.97 3.51
C LEU A 85 12.29 -18.85 4.98
N ASN A 86 13.60 -18.73 5.18
CA ASN A 86 14.25 -18.56 6.48
C ASN A 86 15.63 -17.87 6.31
N ASP A 87 16.29 -17.54 7.41
CA ASP A 87 17.58 -16.84 7.39
C ASP A 87 18.67 -17.54 6.55
N SER A 88 18.64 -18.87 6.46
CA SER A 88 19.67 -19.63 5.72
C SER A 88 19.49 -19.59 4.20
N ASN A 89 18.27 -19.38 3.71
CA ASN A 89 17.96 -19.40 2.27
C ASN A 89 17.50 -18.04 1.72
N ARG A 90 17.30 -17.01 2.56
CA ARG A 90 16.83 -15.69 2.14
C ARG A 90 17.66 -15.05 1.03
N ALA A 91 18.98 -15.16 1.09
CA ALA A 91 19.86 -14.59 0.07
C ALA A 91 19.60 -15.18 -1.32
N LYS A 92 19.37 -16.50 -1.38
CA LYS A 92 19.01 -17.20 -2.61
C LYS A 92 17.59 -16.86 -3.06
N PHE A 93 16.64 -16.81 -2.13
CA PHE A 93 15.25 -16.48 -2.43
C PHE A 93 15.12 -15.09 -3.06
N PHE A 94 15.55 -14.05 -2.35
CA PHE A 94 15.45 -12.67 -2.83
C PHE A 94 16.34 -12.44 -4.06
N GLY A 95 17.52 -13.08 -4.13
CA GLY A 95 18.36 -13.04 -5.33
C GLY A 95 17.70 -13.63 -6.58
N THR A 96 16.84 -14.64 -6.41
CA THR A 96 16.08 -15.27 -7.50
C THR A 96 14.88 -14.44 -7.92
N TYR A 97 14.06 -14.00 -6.95
CA TYR A 97 12.73 -13.46 -7.25
C TYR A 97 12.67 -11.94 -7.37
N CYS A 98 13.58 -11.17 -6.74
CA CYS A 98 13.56 -9.71 -6.86
C CYS A 98 13.77 -9.19 -8.29
N PRO A 99 14.71 -9.72 -9.09
CA PRO A 99 14.84 -9.32 -10.49
C PRO A 99 13.56 -9.62 -11.30
N GLN A 100 12.94 -10.77 -11.06
CA GLN A 100 11.71 -11.20 -11.73
C GLN A 100 10.50 -10.33 -11.35
N MET A 101 10.34 -10.01 -10.06
CA MET A 101 9.32 -9.08 -9.59
C MET A 101 9.52 -7.68 -10.17
N ASN A 102 10.76 -7.23 -10.33
CA ASN A 102 11.04 -5.92 -10.92
C ASN A 102 10.73 -5.92 -12.44
N GLU A 103 11.03 -7.02 -13.13
CA GLU A 103 10.67 -7.20 -14.53
C GLU A 103 9.14 -7.28 -14.73
N SER A 104 8.42 -7.91 -13.81
CA SER A 104 6.96 -8.06 -13.89
C SER A 104 6.19 -6.75 -13.68
N LEU A 105 6.84 -5.69 -13.17
CA LEU A 105 6.22 -4.35 -13.10
C LEU A 105 5.74 -3.85 -14.48
N GLN A 106 6.34 -4.33 -15.58
CA GLN A 106 5.87 -3.99 -16.92
C GLN A 106 4.44 -4.47 -17.22
N CYS A 107 3.94 -5.46 -16.48
CA CYS A 107 2.56 -5.95 -16.59
C CYS A 107 1.53 -4.96 -16.03
N ILE A 108 1.98 -4.07 -15.15
CA ILE A 108 1.14 -3.12 -14.44
C ILE A 108 0.96 -1.84 -15.26
N ASN A 109 2.00 -1.39 -15.96
CA ASN A 109 2.03 -0.10 -16.66
C ASN A 109 0.84 0.09 -17.63
N PRO A 110 0.51 -0.87 -18.52
CA PRO A 110 -0.58 -0.68 -19.47
C PRO A 110 -1.94 -0.52 -18.80
N LEU A 111 -2.16 -1.19 -17.67
CA LEU A 111 -3.41 -1.09 -16.90
C LEU A 111 -3.52 0.28 -16.24
N PHE A 112 -2.41 0.78 -15.68
CA PHE A 112 -2.37 2.11 -15.09
C PHE A 112 -2.60 3.20 -16.13
N GLU A 113 -1.96 3.12 -17.30
CA GLU A 113 -2.20 4.10 -18.37
C GLU A 113 -3.68 4.15 -18.80
N LEU A 114 -4.35 2.99 -18.85
CA LEU A 114 -5.79 2.95 -19.13
C LEU A 114 -6.60 3.55 -17.97
N LEU A 115 -6.28 3.22 -16.71
CA LEU A 115 -6.95 3.78 -15.53
C LEU A 115 -6.83 5.31 -15.48
N ARG A 116 -5.68 5.87 -15.89
CA ARG A 116 -5.48 7.33 -15.96
C ARG A 116 -6.46 8.03 -16.87
N THR A 117 -7.01 7.33 -17.86
CA THR A 117 -8.02 7.90 -18.77
C THR A 117 -9.44 7.82 -18.22
N CYS A 118 -9.64 7.06 -17.14
CA CYS A 118 -10.92 6.86 -16.46
C CYS A 118 -11.08 7.68 -15.19
N TRP A 119 -10.04 8.39 -14.75
CA TRP A 119 -10.08 9.24 -13.56
C TRP A 119 -9.52 10.63 -13.87
N ASP A 120 -9.98 11.61 -13.11
CA ASP A 120 -9.47 12.97 -13.14
C ASP A 120 -9.25 13.52 -11.72
N GLY A 121 -8.72 14.75 -11.65
CA GLY A 121 -8.57 15.47 -10.39
C GLY A 121 -7.70 14.74 -9.36
N GLU A 122 -8.20 14.70 -8.13
CA GLU A 122 -7.46 14.17 -6.98
C GLU A 122 -7.40 12.63 -6.95
N GLU A 123 -8.37 11.95 -7.55
CA GLU A 123 -8.39 10.48 -7.66
C GLU A 123 -7.21 9.99 -8.52
N LEU A 124 -7.01 10.64 -9.67
CA LEU A 124 -5.85 10.41 -10.52
C LEU A 124 -4.53 10.73 -9.80
N ALA A 125 -4.46 11.86 -9.08
CA ALA A 125 -3.26 12.26 -8.37
C ALA A 125 -2.86 11.25 -7.27
N ILE A 126 -3.82 10.74 -6.50
CA ILE A 126 -3.61 9.71 -5.48
C ILE A 126 -3.13 8.41 -6.12
N MET A 127 -3.76 8.00 -7.22
CA MET A 127 -3.38 6.78 -7.95
C MET A 127 -1.98 6.88 -8.56
N ASP A 128 -1.58 8.05 -9.05
CA ASP A 128 -0.23 8.30 -9.54
C ASP A 128 0.81 8.18 -8.43
N ILE A 129 0.50 8.69 -7.24
CA ILE A 129 1.37 8.52 -6.08
C ILE A 129 1.49 7.03 -5.74
N MET A 130 0.37 6.31 -5.66
CA MET A 130 0.37 4.85 -5.38
C MET A 130 1.16 4.05 -6.40
N TYR A 131 0.97 4.31 -7.69
CA TYR A 131 1.72 3.67 -8.75
C TYR A 131 3.23 3.89 -8.62
N ASN A 132 3.64 5.14 -8.37
CA ASN A 132 5.06 5.49 -8.24
C ASN A 132 5.70 4.95 -6.95
N MET A 133 4.91 4.53 -5.96
CA MET A 133 5.40 3.87 -4.74
C MET A 133 5.71 2.38 -4.96
N ILE A 134 5.13 1.72 -5.97
CA ILE A 134 5.30 0.27 -6.19
C ILE A 134 6.80 -0.10 -6.35
N PRO A 135 7.61 0.58 -7.17
CA PRO A 135 9.03 0.28 -7.28
C PRO A 135 9.80 0.53 -5.98
N GLU A 136 9.42 1.55 -5.21
CA GLU A 136 10.07 1.85 -3.92
C GLU A 136 9.77 0.77 -2.87
N ALA A 137 8.51 0.32 -2.80
CA ALA A 137 8.10 -0.79 -1.96
C ALA A 137 8.84 -2.08 -2.34
N LEU A 138 8.92 -2.40 -3.63
CA LEU A 138 9.68 -3.56 -4.11
C LEU A 138 11.17 -3.46 -3.76
N ASN A 139 11.78 -2.29 -3.94
CA ASN A 139 13.17 -2.07 -3.57
C ASN A 139 13.40 -2.28 -2.06
N LEU A 140 12.49 -1.81 -1.21
CA LEU A 140 12.61 -2.03 0.23
C LEU A 140 12.43 -3.51 0.60
N MET A 141 11.44 -4.18 0.01
CA MET A 141 11.22 -5.62 0.19
C MET A 141 12.44 -6.45 -0.25
N CYS A 142 13.15 -6.01 -1.28
CA CYS A 142 14.32 -6.71 -1.82
C CYS A 142 15.65 -6.34 -1.16
N LYS A 143 15.68 -5.21 -0.45
CA LYS A 143 16.89 -4.68 0.18
C LYS A 143 17.46 -5.68 1.19
N ASP A 144 18.78 -5.84 1.16
CA ASP A 144 19.55 -6.68 2.09
C ASP A 144 19.00 -8.12 2.21
N HIS A 145 18.51 -8.64 1.08
CA HIS A 145 17.87 -9.95 0.94
C HIS A 145 16.63 -10.09 1.82
N GLY A 146 15.76 -9.09 1.76
CA GLY A 146 14.51 -9.08 2.50
C GLY A 146 14.68 -8.95 4.00
N GLU A 147 15.78 -8.32 4.45
CA GLU A 147 16.06 -8.13 5.87
C GLU A 147 14.87 -7.50 6.61
N ILE A 148 14.07 -6.66 5.94
CA ILE A 148 12.87 -6.09 6.54
C ILE A 148 11.86 -7.16 6.96
N PHE A 149 11.66 -8.24 6.20
CA PHE A 149 10.77 -9.33 6.58
C PHE A 149 11.30 -10.10 7.77
N PHE A 150 12.62 -10.37 7.81
CA PHE A 150 13.25 -11.12 8.91
C PHE A 150 13.40 -10.32 10.20
N ARG A 151 13.64 -9.01 10.10
CA ARG A 151 13.58 -8.09 11.25
C ARG A 151 12.17 -8.03 11.85
N LEU A 152 11.19 -8.32 11.01
CA LEU A 152 9.79 -8.40 11.31
C LEU A 152 9.34 -9.87 11.49
N GLU A 153 10.26 -10.81 11.72
CA GLU A 153 9.92 -12.18 12.09
C GLU A 153 10.17 -12.38 13.58
N GLY A 154 9.14 -12.88 14.27
CA GLY A 154 9.22 -13.15 15.70
C GLY A 154 7.85 -13.19 16.38
N PRO A 155 7.73 -13.85 17.54
CA PRO A 155 6.47 -13.94 18.26
C PRO A 155 5.94 -12.56 18.71
N GLU A 156 6.82 -11.57 18.89
CA GLU A 156 6.46 -10.17 19.17
C GLU A 156 5.82 -9.49 17.96
N TYR A 157 6.40 -9.68 16.77
CA TYR A 157 5.86 -9.10 15.53
C TYR A 157 4.49 -9.69 15.20
N ASN A 158 4.33 -11.02 15.24
CA ASN A 158 3.06 -11.68 14.94
C ASN A 158 1.95 -11.19 15.89
N LYS A 159 2.25 -11.08 17.19
CA LYS A 159 1.32 -10.49 18.17
C LYS A 159 1.01 -9.03 17.89
N CYS A 160 1.95 -8.28 17.31
CA CYS A 160 1.71 -6.89 16.93
C CYS A 160 0.81 -6.76 15.71
N VAL A 161 1.02 -7.61 14.69
CA VAL A 161 0.17 -7.68 13.49
C VAL A 161 -1.25 -8.09 13.86
N GLU A 162 -1.42 -9.11 14.71
CA GLU A 162 -2.72 -9.46 15.29
C GLU A 162 -3.36 -8.27 16.03
N LYS A 163 -2.52 -7.48 16.71
CA LYS A 163 -2.79 -6.21 17.41
C LYS A 163 -3.21 -5.04 16.53
N PHE A 164 -2.91 -5.09 15.23
CA PHE A 164 -2.76 -3.87 14.44
C PHE A 164 -4.08 -3.16 14.18
N ASP A 165 -5.16 -3.92 13.98
CA ASP A 165 -6.51 -3.37 13.79
C ASP A 165 -7.01 -2.68 15.07
N ASP A 166 -6.77 -3.29 16.24
CA ASP A 166 -7.11 -2.68 17.54
C ASP A 166 -6.33 -1.38 17.75
N TYR A 167 -5.03 -1.38 17.42
CA TYR A 167 -4.20 -0.17 17.50
C TYR A 167 -4.67 0.92 16.54
N THR A 168 -5.08 0.54 15.34
CA THR A 168 -5.64 1.47 14.36
C THR A 168 -6.96 2.05 14.84
N ALA A 169 -7.85 1.23 15.40
CA ALA A 169 -9.10 1.67 16.00
C ALA A 169 -8.87 2.62 17.19
N GLU A 170 -7.93 2.30 18.07
CA GLU A 170 -7.57 3.17 19.21
C GLU A 170 -6.99 4.52 18.73
N CYS A 171 -6.12 4.49 17.72
CA CYS A 171 -5.51 5.70 17.18
C CYS A 171 -6.47 6.50 16.30
N SER A 172 -7.52 5.89 15.74
CA SER A 172 -8.52 6.59 14.90
C SER A 172 -9.19 7.76 15.61
N GLY A 173 -9.28 7.72 16.96
CA GLY A 173 -9.80 8.83 17.76
C GLY A 173 -8.97 10.13 17.68
N LYS A 174 -7.79 10.10 17.04
CA LYS A 174 -6.99 11.29 16.70
C LYS A 174 -7.50 12.01 15.44
N ILE A 175 -8.29 11.34 14.62
CA ILE A 175 -8.85 11.88 13.38
C ILE A 175 -10.30 12.27 13.60
N SER A 176 -10.64 13.52 13.27
CA SER A 176 -12.02 13.98 13.29
C SER A 176 -12.79 13.51 12.04
N ASN A 177 -14.12 13.38 12.15
CA ASN A 177 -14.99 13.11 10.99
C ASN A 177 -14.80 14.14 9.87
N SER A 178 -14.49 15.39 10.21
CA SER A 178 -14.16 16.44 9.23
C SER A 178 -12.89 16.14 8.45
N THR A 179 -11.87 15.59 9.10
CA THR A 179 -10.62 15.18 8.45
C THR A 179 -10.83 13.92 7.59
N GLU A 180 -11.59 12.93 8.06
CA GLU A 180 -11.90 11.71 7.28
C GLU A 180 -12.65 11.96 5.97
N THR A 181 -13.42 13.04 5.91
CA THR A 181 -14.28 13.35 4.76
C THR A 181 -13.69 14.44 3.86
N MET A 182 -12.56 15.03 4.25
CA MET A 182 -11.90 16.08 3.49
C MET A 182 -11.02 15.50 2.39
N TYR A 183 -10.89 16.27 1.32
CA TYR A 183 -9.89 16.07 0.28
C TYR A 183 -8.48 16.34 0.84
N LEU A 184 -7.50 15.49 0.54
CA LEU A 184 -6.09 15.68 0.93
C LEU A 184 -5.56 17.04 0.45
N SER A 185 -6.00 17.47 -0.73
CA SER A 185 -5.67 18.77 -1.30
C SER A 185 -6.23 19.96 -0.51
N LYS A 186 -7.21 19.76 0.37
CA LYS A 186 -7.94 20.81 1.11
C LYS A 186 -7.74 20.77 2.62
N LEU A 187 -6.86 19.91 3.12
CA LEU A 187 -6.58 19.82 4.55
C LEU A 187 -5.98 21.13 5.08
N ASP A 188 -6.54 21.63 6.18
CA ASP A 188 -5.97 22.75 6.92
C ASP A 188 -4.88 22.29 7.93
N GLU A 189 -4.23 23.25 8.60
CA GLU A 189 -3.16 22.94 9.57
C GLU A 189 -3.64 22.03 10.71
N GLY A 190 -4.86 22.23 11.22
CA GLY A 190 -5.43 21.43 12.30
C GLY A 190 -5.62 20.00 11.85
N GLN A 191 -6.21 19.80 10.67
CA GLN A 191 -6.42 18.49 10.08
C GLN A 191 -5.11 17.78 9.74
N CYS A 192 -4.08 18.52 9.31
CA CYS A 192 -2.75 17.97 9.10
C CYS A 192 -2.07 17.55 10.41
N ARG A 193 -2.30 18.29 11.50
CA ARG A 193 -1.83 17.89 12.83
C ARG A 193 -2.50 16.61 13.29
N GLU A 194 -3.80 16.45 13.08
CA GLU A 194 -4.52 15.19 13.35
C GLU A 194 -3.88 14.00 12.62
N LEU A 195 -3.50 14.16 11.34
CA LEU A 195 -2.79 13.11 10.59
C LEU A 195 -1.40 12.80 11.16
N GLY A 196 -0.69 13.81 11.68
CA GLY A 196 0.58 13.63 12.38
C GLY A 196 0.41 12.87 13.69
N ASP A 197 -0.58 13.27 14.50
CA ASP A 197 -0.91 12.65 15.79
C ASP A 197 -1.36 11.20 15.63
N PHE A 198 -2.11 10.90 14.56
CA PHE A 198 -2.49 9.53 14.21
C PHE A 198 -1.25 8.66 13.92
N ARG A 199 -0.34 9.11 13.05
CA ARG A 199 0.92 8.39 12.78
C ARG A 199 1.74 8.22 14.06
N GLY A 200 1.85 9.27 14.87
CA GLY A 200 2.57 9.23 16.14
C GLY A 200 1.99 8.20 17.11
N CYS A 201 0.67 8.14 17.22
CA CYS A 201 -0.02 7.12 18.00
C CYS A 201 0.29 5.70 17.51
N ILE A 202 0.25 5.45 16.19
CA ILE A 202 0.61 4.15 15.62
C ILE A 202 2.06 3.81 15.94
N ALA A 203 2.99 4.75 15.76
CA ALA A 203 4.40 4.54 16.10
C ALA A 203 4.59 4.16 17.59
N GLU A 204 3.87 4.81 18.50
CA GLU A 204 3.88 4.48 19.93
C GLU A 204 3.37 3.04 20.19
N LYS A 205 2.27 2.63 19.55
CA LYS A 205 1.75 1.26 19.66
C LYS A 205 2.72 0.22 19.13
N LEU A 206 3.41 0.54 18.03
CA LEU A 206 4.45 -0.30 17.43
C LEU A 206 5.68 -0.46 18.34
N GLN A 207 6.03 0.59 19.10
CA GLN A 207 7.07 0.48 20.14
C GLN A 207 6.62 -0.44 21.28
N ILE A 208 5.37 -0.29 21.77
CA ILE A 208 4.82 -1.11 22.85
C ILE A 208 4.80 -2.60 22.47
N CYS A 209 4.45 -2.92 21.23
CA CYS A 209 4.43 -4.29 20.73
C CYS A 209 5.81 -4.82 20.29
N LYS A 210 6.89 -4.04 20.47
CA LYS A 210 8.27 -4.36 20.08
C LYS A 210 8.46 -4.62 18.59
N ALA A 211 7.66 -4.00 17.73
CA ALA A 211 7.81 -4.05 16.28
C ALA A 211 7.98 -2.64 15.66
N PRO A 212 8.90 -1.79 16.17
CA PRO A 212 9.02 -0.42 15.70
C PRO A 212 9.41 -0.32 14.22
N GLY A 213 10.03 -1.35 13.65
CA GLY A 213 10.38 -1.42 12.23
C GLY A 213 9.17 -1.40 11.28
N ILE A 214 7.95 -1.67 11.76
CA ILE A 214 6.72 -1.55 10.95
C ILE A 214 6.50 -0.10 10.50
N ILE A 215 6.94 0.89 11.28
CA ILE A 215 6.75 2.30 10.91
C ILE A 215 7.49 2.66 9.61
N ASP A 216 8.60 1.97 9.30
CA ASP A 216 9.35 2.17 8.06
C ASP A 216 8.51 1.76 6.84
N LEU A 217 7.69 0.71 6.97
CA LEU A 217 6.76 0.25 5.94
C LEU A 217 5.61 1.23 5.76
N ILE A 218 5.01 1.68 6.87
CA ILE A 218 3.93 2.68 6.86
C ILE A 218 4.42 3.98 6.20
N ASP A 219 5.66 4.38 6.45
CA ASP A 219 6.25 5.59 5.92
C ASP A 219 6.45 5.59 4.41
N ILE A 220 6.55 4.42 3.76
CA ILE A 220 6.58 4.32 2.29
C ILE A 220 5.31 4.94 1.71
N PHE A 221 4.16 4.70 2.35
CA PHE A 221 2.87 5.19 1.88
C PHE A 221 2.53 6.57 2.44
N TYR A 222 2.81 6.79 3.72
CA TYR A 222 2.45 8.03 4.41
C TYR A 222 3.21 9.24 3.86
N LYS A 223 4.53 9.12 3.64
CA LYS A 223 5.36 10.26 3.23
C LYS A 223 4.96 10.83 1.87
N PRO A 224 4.80 10.03 0.81
CA PRO A 224 4.38 10.54 -0.49
C PRO A 224 2.98 11.17 -0.46
N MET A 225 2.03 10.57 0.27
CA MET A 225 0.68 11.12 0.44
C MET A 225 0.70 12.50 1.12
N VAL A 226 1.48 12.66 2.20
CA VAL A 226 1.62 13.95 2.88
C VAL A 226 2.32 14.99 2.00
N LYS A 227 3.34 14.58 1.24
CA LYS A 227 4.06 15.48 0.32
C LYS A 227 3.17 15.98 -0.82
N ALA A 228 2.21 15.18 -1.25
CA ALA A 228 1.27 15.56 -2.31
C ALA A 228 0.02 16.27 -1.80
N SER A 229 -0.22 16.28 -0.49
CA SER A 229 -1.37 16.95 0.12
C SER A 229 -1.04 18.38 0.55
N SER A 230 -2.06 19.10 1.05
CA SER A 230 -1.83 20.41 1.68
C SER A 230 -0.96 20.33 2.95
N CYS A 231 -0.75 19.13 3.50
CA CYS A 231 0.03 18.90 4.71
C CYS A 231 1.55 18.96 4.52
N ALA A 232 2.05 18.96 3.28
CA ALA A 232 3.47 19.13 2.99
C ALA A 232 4.07 20.40 3.62
N LYS A 233 3.23 21.41 3.90
CA LYS A 233 3.63 22.68 4.54
C LYS A 233 3.74 22.59 6.06
N TYR A 234 3.10 21.60 6.67
CA TYR A 234 2.88 21.53 8.12
C TYR A 234 3.56 20.32 8.78
N ILE A 235 3.81 19.25 8.02
CA ILE A 235 4.45 18.02 8.52
C ILE A 235 5.87 17.94 7.97
N ASN A 236 6.87 17.92 8.85
CA ASN A 236 8.27 17.75 8.48
C ASN A 236 8.77 16.35 8.85
N PHE A 237 9.24 15.61 7.85
CA PHE A 237 9.74 14.24 7.98
C PHE A 237 11.21 14.14 8.40
N GLU A 238 11.95 15.26 8.47
CA GLU A 238 13.37 15.25 8.83
C GLU A 238 13.64 15.15 10.34
N GLN A 239 12.60 15.27 11.19
CA GLN A 239 12.70 14.94 12.61
C GLN A 239 12.52 13.42 12.81
N ARG A 240 13.59 12.67 12.56
CA ARG A 240 13.77 11.37 13.22
C ARG A 240 14.00 11.68 14.70
N ASP A 241 13.00 11.48 15.55
CA ASP A 241 13.27 11.35 16.98
C ASP A 241 14.23 10.16 17.13
N PRO A 242 15.40 10.34 17.78
CA PRO A 242 16.36 9.26 17.96
C PRO A 242 15.67 8.17 18.79
N VAL A 243 15.45 7.01 18.17
CA VAL A 243 15.25 5.77 18.92
C VAL A 243 16.56 5.56 19.67
N GLU A 244 16.54 5.81 20.98
CA GLU A 244 17.64 5.44 21.86
C GLU A 244 17.90 3.95 21.66
N SER A 245 19.01 3.65 20.99
CA SER A 245 19.62 2.34 20.91
C SER A 245 20.12 1.98 22.31
N ASN A 246 19.25 1.42 23.13
CA ASN A 246 19.71 0.70 24.31
C ASN A 246 20.18 -0.68 23.86
N GLU A 247 21.49 -0.73 23.57
CA GLU A 247 22.30 -1.95 23.66
C GLU A 247 22.02 -2.67 24.98
N ILE A 248 21.54 -3.92 24.93
CA ILE A 248 22.03 -5.08 25.72
C ILE A 248 21.81 -6.35 24.90
#